data_AF-A0A1H6S5K1-F1
#
_entry.id   AF-A0A1H6S5K1-F1
#
_cell.length_a   1.000
_cell.length_b   1.000
_cell.length_c   1.000
_cell.angle_alpha   90.00
_cell.angle_beta   90.00
_cell.angle_gamma   90.00
#
_symmetry.space_group_name_H-M   'P 1'
#
loop_
_entity.id
_entity.type
_entity.pdbx_description
1 polymer ?
#
loop_
_entity_poly.entity_id
_entity_poly.type
_entity_poly.pdbx_seq_one_letter_code
_entity_poly.pdbx_strand_id
1 'polypeptide(L)' 'MTEAVRQICAATFLELDIICISGLVYAPNVASQRVLEKNSFIREGTQKSAVYKNGQIYDLFLYANLK' A
#
# COMPACT_ATOMS: atom_id res chain seq x y z
N MET A 1 -10.82 -3.94 -7.61
CA MET A 1 -9.71 -3.17 -7.01
C MET A 1 -8.34 -3.80 -7.29
N THR A 2 -8.13 -5.09 -7.01
CA THR A 2 -6.84 -5.78 -7.31
C THR A 2 -6.36 -5.58 -8.75
N GLU A 3 -7.23 -5.76 -9.74
CA GLU A 3 -6.87 -5.60 -11.15
C GLU A 3 -6.48 -4.16 -11.52
N ALA A 4 -7.18 -3.16 -10.97
CA ALA A 4 -6.82 -1.76 -11.20
C ALA A 4 -5.43 -1.42 -10.62
N VAL A 5 -5.11 -1.95 -9.43
CA VAL A 5 -3.77 -1.79 -8.82
C VAL A 5 -2.71 -2.49 -9.66
N ARG A 6 -3.01 -3.67 -10.22
CA ARG A 6 -2.09 -4.38 -11.13
C ARG A 6 -1.75 -3.54 -12.36
N GLN A 7 -2.78 -3.01 -13.02
CA GLN A 7 -2.64 -2.23 -14.25
C GLN A 7 -1.89 -0.93 -13.99
N ILE A 8 -2.23 -0.19 -12.93
CA ILE A 8 -1.55 1.07 -12.64
C ILE A 8 -0.09 0.84 -12.23
N CYS A 9 0.24 -0.19 -11.46
CA CYS A 9 1.65 -0.48 -11.13
C CYS A 9 2.46 -0.81 -12.38
N ALA A 10 1.92 -1.66 -13.27
CA ALA A 10 2.57 -2.01 -14.53
C ALA A 10 2.80 -0.79 -15.42
N ALA A 11 1.78 0.06 -15.60
CA ALA A 11 1.90 1.30 -16.37
C ALA A 11 2.91 2.26 -15.72
N THR A 12 2.87 2.42 -14.40
CA THR A 12 3.75 3.35 -13.67
C THR A 12 5.22 2.96 -13.83
N PHE A 13 5.59 1.67 -13.67
CA PHE A 13 6.98 1.24 -13.85
C PHE A 13 7.47 1.27 -15.31
N LEU A 14 6.54 1.20 -16.28
CA LEU A 14 6.84 1.29 -17.70
C LEU A 14 7.03 2.75 -18.14
N GLU A 15 6.16 3.64 -17.70
CA GLU A 15 6.07 5.02 -18.19
C GLU A 15 6.91 6.00 -17.36
N LEU A 16 7.14 5.70 -16.08
CA LEU A 16 7.87 6.57 -15.17
C LEU A 16 9.22 5.96 -14.81
N ASP A 17 10.22 6.82 -14.68
CA ASP A 17 11.56 6.44 -14.20
C ASP A 17 11.58 6.36 -12.68
N ILE A 18 10.86 5.38 -12.13
CA ILE A 18 10.81 5.10 -10.70
C ILE A 18 11.18 3.64 -10.41
N ILE A 19 11.73 3.42 -9.21
CA ILE A 19 12.14 2.09 -8.73
C ILE A 19 11.19 1.49 -7.69
N CYS A 20 10.26 2.28 -7.15
CA CYS A 20 9.41 1.89 -6.03
C CYS A 20 8.05 2.57 -6.10
N ILE A 21 6.99 1.81 -5.83
CA ILE A 21 5.66 2.32 -5.52
C ILE A 21 5.35 1.94 -4.08
N SER A 22 4.96 2.92 -3.25
CA SER A 22 4.59 2.68 -1.87
C SER A 22 3.10 2.96 -1.61
N GLY A 23 2.56 2.34 -0.56
CA GLY A 23 1.18 2.49 -0.14
C GLY A 23 1.02 2.37 1.37
N LEU A 24 0.20 3.24 1.96
CA LEU A 24 -0.15 3.20 3.37
C LEU A 24 -1.58 2.67 3.53
N VAL A 25 -1.76 1.72 4.44
CA VAL A 25 -3.06 1.10 4.72
C VAL A 25 -3.31 1.10 6.23
N TYR A 26 -4.53 1.42 6.65
CA TYR A 26 -4.94 1.23 8.05
C TYR A 26 -4.70 -0.21 8.50
N ALA A 27 -4.03 -0.38 9.65
CA ALA A 27 -3.74 -1.69 10.21
C ALA A 27 -4.96 -2.65 10.32
N PRO A 28 -6.19 -2.20 10.64
CA PRO A 28 -7.36 -3.10 10.65
C PRO A 28 -7.94 -3.41 9.26
N ASN A 29 -7.55 -2.70 8.20
CA ASN A 29 -8.12 -2.89 6.86
C ASN A 29 -7.45 -4.04 6.10
N VAL A 30 -7.77 -5.27 6.49
CA VAL A 30 -7.22 -6.50 5.91
C VAL A 30 -7.55 -6.64 4.42
N ALA A 31 -8.72 -6.17 3.97
CA ALA A 31 -9.10 -6.25 2.56
C ALA A 31 -8.15 -5.43 1.67
N SER A 32 -7.80 -4.21 2.09
CA SER A 32 -6.84 -3.38 1.35
C SER A 32 -5.41 -3.92 1.43
N GLN A 33 -5.00 -4.50 2.55
CA GLN A 33 -3.69 -5.17 2.68
C GLN A 33 -3.57 -6.31 1.65
N ARG A 34 -4.58 -7.17 1.55
CA ARG A 34 -4.61 -8.27 0.56
C ARG A 34 -4.56 -7.78 -0.88
N VAL A 35 -5.11 -6.61 -1.19
CA VAL A 35 -5.02 -6.02 -2.53
C VAL A 35 -3.56 -5.68 -2.87
N LEU A 36 -2.81 -5.11 -1.93
CA LEU A 36 -1.40 -4.79 -2.11
C LEU A 36 -0.55 -6.06 -2.19
N GLU A 37 -0.74 -7.01 -1.28
CA GLU A 37 0.00 -8.28 -1.26
C GLU A 37 -0.16 -9.09 -2.54
N LYS A 38 -1.37 -9.12 -3.13
CA LYS A 38 -1.62 -9.75 -4.43
C LYS A 38 -0.94 -9.05 -5.62
N ASN A 39 -0.50 -7.80 -5.43
CA ASN A 39 0.21 -7.01 -6.42
C ASN A 39 1.69 -6.83 -6.08
N SER A 40 2.27 -7.84 -5.40
CA SER A 40 3.70 -7.92 -5.06
C SER A 40 4.22 -6.86 -4.10
N PHE A 41 3.34 -6.12 -3.41
CA PHE A 41 3.79 -5.24 -2.35
C PHE A 41 4.17 -6.04 -1.10
N ILE A 42 5.25 -5.63 -0.45
CA ILE A 42 5.75 -6.20 0.80
C ILE A 42 5.54 -5.18 1.92
N ARG A 43 5.12 -5.65 3.10
CA ARG A 43 5.00 -4.79 4.29
C ARG A 43 6.38 -4.49 4.87
N GLU A 44 6.81 -3.24 4.76
CA GLU A 44 8.13 -2.79 5.23
C GLU A 44 8.10 -2.26 6.67
N GLY A 45 6.95 -1.79 7.14
CA GLY A 45 6.88 -1.16 8.46
C GLY A 45 5.49 -0.84 8.97
N THR A 46 5.46 -0.32 10.19
CA THR A 46 4.25 0.17 10.87
C THR A 46 4.50 1.56 11.42
N GLN A 47 3.68 2.52 11.03
CA GLN A 47 3.61 3.83 11.68
C GLN A 47 2.62 3.75 12.82
N LYS A 48 3.10 3.85 14.06
CA LYS A 48 2.29 3.76 15.27
C LYS A 48 1.52 5.05 15.51
N SER A 49 0.25 4.93 15.86
CA SER A 49 -0.62 6.07 16.18
C SER A 49 -0.63 7.17 15.11
N ALA A 50 -0.57 6.79 13.85
CA ALA A 50 -0.28 7.69 12.73
C ALA A 50 -1.47 8.55 12.30
N VAL A 51 -2.70 8.07 12.49
CA VAL A 51 -3.91 8.78 12.02
C VAL A 51 -4.98 8.79 13.08
N TYR A 52 -5.53 9.96 13.39
CA TYR A 52 -6.76 10.10 14.16
C TYR A 52 -7.96 10.24 13.21
N LYS A 53 -8.96 9.38 13.34
CA LYS A 53 -10.17 9.40 12.51
C LYS A 53 -11.35 8.85 13.31
N ASN A 54 -12.49 9.54 13.27
CA ASN A 54 -13.74 9.13 13.93
C ASN A 54 -13.57 8.78 15.42
N GLY A 55 -12.82 9.58 16.18
CA GLY A 55 -12.61 9.32 17.60
C GLY A 55 -11.56 8.26 17.92
N GLN A 56 -10.95 7.64 16.91
CA GLN A 56 -10.01 6.53 17.07
C GLN A 56 -8.64 6.87 16.48
N ILE A 57 -7.59 6.34 17.10
CA ILE A 57 -6.21 6.42 16.60
C ILE A 57 -5.89 5.09 15.91
N TYR A 58 -5.32 5.17 14.70
CA TYR A 58 -4.95 4.01 13.90
C TYR A 58 -3.45 3.98 13.61
N ASP A 59 -2.91 2.77 13.67
CA ASP A 59 -1.64 2.43 13.04
C ASP A 59 -1.83 2.37 11.51
N LEU A 60 -0.78 2.73 10.78
CA LEU A 60 -0.69 2.49 9.33
C LEU A 60 0.41 1.47 9.03
N PHE A 61 0.13 0.53 8.14
CA PHE A 61 1.14 -0.33 7.56
C PHE A 61 1.68 0.28 6.28
N LEU A 62 3.01 0.37 6.19
CA LEU A 62 3.73 0.77 4.99
C LEU A 62 4.00 -0.48 4.15
N TYR A 63 3.58 -0.41 2.90
CA TYR A 63 3.83 -1.40 1.88
C TYR A 63 4.63 -0.78 0.74
N ALA A 64 5.52 -1.55 0.12
CA ALA A 64 6.27 -1.14 -1.06
C ALA A 64 6.34 -2.27 -2.09
N ASN A 65 6.25 -1.90 -3.37
CA ASN A 65 6.53 -2.74 -4.52
C ASN A 65 7.74 -2.16 -5.24
N LEU A 66 8.78 -2.95 -5.42
CA LEU A 66 10.02 -2.56 -6.10
C LEU A 66 10.01 -3.11 -7.52
N LYS A 67 10.57 -2.35 -8.47
CA LYS A 67 10.67 -2.73 -9.89
C LYS A 67 11.54 -3.97 -10.11
#